data_AF-A0A936Q0P1-F1
#
_entry.id   AF-A0A936Q0P1-F1
#
_cell.length_a   1.000
_cell.length_b   1.000
_cell.length_c   1.000
_cell.angle_alpha   90.00
_cell.angle_beta   90.00
_cell.angle_gamma   90.00
#
_symmetry.space_group_name_H-M   'P 1'
#
loop_
_entity.id
_entity.type
_entity.pdbx_description
1 polymer ?
#
loop_
_entity_poly.entity_id
_entity_poly.type
_entity_poly.pdbx_seq_one_letter_code
_entity_poly.pdbx_strand_id
1 'polypeptide(L)'
;MSTNRMDVFDLRRAVVDEYRGFATSFTRVFAPDIKAQVDRIYDEGRFWPEPLVQLNPKYQPGGSVAELCAQGALHPRCAEIFNISLYRHQAEAVSLANAGRSYVVTTGTGSGKSLCFFVPMVSAILAEKERDPTPRTRAIVIYPMNALANSQRKELEKYLGGDDTQRAVTFERYTGQESAEERQRVAANPPGHPAHQLHDA
;
A
#
# COMPACT_ATOMS: atom_id res chain seq x y z
N MET A 1 22.03 4.67 -43.88
CA MET A 1 21.54 5.28 -42.62
C MET A 1 21.98 4.37 -41.50
N SER A 2 23.01 4.76 -40.76
CA SER A 2 23.57 3.93 -39.67
C SER A 2 22.73 4.13 -38.42
N THR A 3 21.97 3.11 -38.02
CA THR A 3 21.25 3.07 -36.75
C THR A 3 22.29 3.09 -35.64
N ASN A 4 22.36 4.19 -34.88
CA ASN A 4 23.24 4.33 -33.74
C ASN A 4 22.82 3.32 -32.66
N ARG A 5 23.41 2.13 -32.70
CA ARG A 5 23.09 1.01 -31.80
C ARG A 5 23.80 1.28 -30.47
N MET A 6 23.09 1.95 -29.57
CA MET A 6 23.58 2.23 -28.21
C MET A 6 23.90 0.91 -27.50
N ASP A 7 25.16 0.72 -27.10
CA ASP A 7 25.56 -0.42 -26.27
C ASP A 7 25.15 -0.15 -24.82
N VAL A 8 24.33 -1.03 -24.26
CA VAL A 8 23.84 -0.95 -22.87
C VAL A 8 24.98 -0.98 -21.84
N PHE A 9 26.10 -1.64 -22.17
CA PHE A 9 27.27 -1.70 -21.29
C PHE A 9 28.07 -0.39 -21.33
N ASP A 10 28.15 0.26 -22.49
CA ASP A 10 28.74 1.61 -22.61
C ASP A 10 27.90 2.63 -21.84
N LEU A 11 26.57 2.58 -21.99
CA LEU A 11 25.67 3.45 -21.25
C LEU A 11 25.83 3.24 -19.74
N ARG A 12 25.90 1.99 -19.27
CA ARG A 12 26.15 1.68 -17.85
C ARG A 12 27.45 2.33 -17.36
N ARG A 13 28.56 2.13 -18.09
CA ARG A 13 29.85 2.72 -17.72
C ARG A 13 29.75 4.23 -17.58
N ALA A 14 29.20 4.90 -18.60
CA ALA A 14 29.01 6.35 -18.59
C ALA A 14 28.19 6.84 -17.39
N VAL A 15 27.07 6.19 -17.08
CA VAL A 15 26.20 6.56 -15.94
C VAL A 15 26.90 6.33 -14.60
N VAL A 16 27.62 5.22 -14.44
CA VAL A 16 28.35 4.93 -13.20
C VAL A 16 29.49 5.94 -12.99
N ASP A 17 30.22 6.28 -14.05
CA ASP A 17 31.32 7.23 -13.99
C ASP A 17 30.83 8.65 -13.66
N GLU A 18 29.71 9.07 -14.27
CA GLU A 18 29.07 10.35 -13.96
C GLU A 18 28.59 10.41 -12.51
N TYR A 19 27.94 9.35 -12.03
CA TYR A 19 27.49 9.26 -10.63
C TYR A 19 28.66 9.25 -9.64
N ARG A 20 29.75 8.53 -9.94
CA ARG A 20 30.99 8.56 -9.14
C ARG A 20 31.55 9.98 -9.09
N GLY A 21 31.64 10.67 -10.22
CA GLY A 21 32.10 12.06 -10.30
C GLY A 21 31.25 12.99 -9.43
N PHE A 22 29.93 12.88 -9.53
CA PHE A 22 28.99 13.63 -8.69
C PHE A 22 29.19 13.33 -7.19
N ALA A 23 29.13 12.06 -6.79
CA ALA A 23 29.17 11.65 -5.37
C ALA A 23 30.46 12.07 -4.66
N THR A 24 31.58 12.11 -5.40
CA THR A 24 32.89 12.52 -4.87
C THR A 24 33.14 14.02 -4.92
N SER A 25 32.35 14.78 -5.69
CA SER A 25 32.58 16.22 -5.92
C SER A 25 32.30 17.13 -4.72
N PHE A 26 31.48 16.68 -3.77
CA PHE A 26 30.97 17.53 -2.67
C PHE A 26 31.86 17.55 -1.42
N THR A 27 32.87 16.67 -1.31
CA THR A 27 33.66 16.53 -0.09
C THR A 27 35.16 16.59 -0.38
N ARG A 28 35.82 17.62 0.15
CA ARG A 28 37.29 17.73 0.10
C ARG A 28 37.89 17.19 1.40
N VAL A 29 38.54 16.04 1.33
CA VAL A 29 39.21 15.41 2.47
C VAL A 29 40.65 15.89 2.55
N PHE A 30 41.00 16.61 3.63
CA PHE A 30 42.35 17.18 3.83
C PHE A 30 43.33 16.19 4.47
N ALA A 31 42.84 15.28 5.31
CA ALA A 31 43.66 14.29 5.99
C ALA A 31 44.04 13.16 5.01
N PRO A 32 45.35 12.92 4.74
CA PRO A 32 45.77 11.97 3.70
C PRO A 32 45.36 10.51 3.97
N ASP A 33 45.36 10.11 5.24
CA ASP A 33 44.95 8.78 5.71
C ASP A 33 43.45 8.54 5.49
N ILE A 34 42.61 9.52 5.84
CA ILE A 34 41.15 9.46 5.61
C ILE A 34 40.87 9.49 4.10
N LYS A 35 41.56 10.34 3.33
CA LYS A 35 41.39 10.40 1.88
C LYS A 35 41.69 9.04 1.24
N ALA A 36 42.82 8.42 1.60
CA ALA A 36 43.21 7.11 1.09
C ALA A 36 42.20 6.01 1.46
N GLN A 37 41.56 6.10 2.63
CA GLN A 37 40.51 5.16 3.01
C GLN A 37 39.22 5.38 2.22
N VAL A 38 38.81 6.64 2.04
CA VAL A 38 37.60 6.98 1.28
C VAL A 38 37.75 6.59 -0.19
N ASP A 39 38.87 6.92 -0.83
CA ASP A 39 39.17 6.54 -2.22
C ASP A 39 39.07 5.01 -2.38
N ARG A 40 39.65 4.24 -1.44
CA ARG A 40 39.59 2.77 -1.45
C ARG A 40 38.17 2.22 -1.38
N ILE A 41 37.31 2.77 -0.52
CA ILE A 41 35.91 2.32 -0.38
C ILE A 41 35.13 2.59 -1.67
N TYR A 42 35.39 3.70 -2.36
CA TYR A 42 34.80 3.96 -3.66
C TYR A 42 35.34 2.99 -4.73
N ASP A 43 36.65 2.73 -4.76
CA ASP A 43 37.27 1.80 -5.71
C ASP A 43 36.85 0.34 -5.53
N GLU A 44 36.45 -0.06 -4.32
CA GLU A 44 35.80 -1.36 -4.04
C GLU A 44 34.43 -1.52 -4.74
N GLY A 45 33.89 -0.48 -5.38
CA GLY A 45 32.64 -0.55 -6.14
C GLY A 45 31.38 -0.65 -5.28
N ARG A 46 31.51 -0.43 -3.97
CA ARG A 46 30.45 -0.64 -2.98
C ARG A 46 29.22 0.24 -3.18
N PHE A 47 29.37 1.39 -3.82
CA PHE A 47 28.28 2.35 -4.07
C PHE A 47 27.62 2.21 -5.45
N TRP A 48 28.17 1.39 -6.33
CA TRP A 48 27.61 1.07 -7.66
C TRP A 48 27.77 -0.43 -7.92
N PRO A 49 27.06 -1.27 -7.15
CA PRO A 49 27.14 -2.72 -7.32
C PRO A 49 26.73 -3.13 -8.75
N GLU A 50 27.15 -4.33 -9.16
CA GLU A 50 26.66 -4.94 -10.39
C GLU A 50 25.12 -4.99 -10.41
N PRO A 51 24.48 -4.79 -11.58
CA PRO A 51 23.04 -4.74 -11.66
C PRO A 51 22.44 -6.05 -11.15
N LEU A 52 21.54 -5.93 -10.17
CA LEU A 52 20.84 -7.08 -9.62
C LEU A 52 19.79 -7.55 -10.63
N VAL A 53 20.09 -8.64 -11.34
CA VAL A 53 19.11 -9.32 -12.18
C VAL A 53 18.35 -10.31 -11.32
N GLN A 54 17.13 -9.95 -10.95
CA GLN A 54 16.25 -10.82 -10.17
C GLN A 54 15.07 -11.28 -11.02
N LEU A 55 14.79 -12.59 -11.00
CA LEU A 55 13.54 -13.12 -11.51
C LEU A 55 12.42 -12.75 -10.52
N ASN A 56 11.37 -12.08 -11.01
CA ASN A 56 10.18 -11.79 -10.22
C ASN A 56 9.05 -12.74 -10.64
N PRO A 57 9.00 -13.97 -10.10
CA PRO A 57 7.95 -14.92 -10.45
C PRO A 57 6.59 -14.35 -10.08
N LYS A 58 5.58 -14.58 -10.93
CA LYS A 58 4.21 -14.20 -10.60
C LYS A 58 3.74 -14.96 -9.36
N TYR A 59 3.02 -14.27 -8.47
CA TYR A 59 2.38 -14.91 -7.34
C TYR A 59 1.35 -15.94 -7.79
N GLN A 60 1.18 -17.01 -7.00
CA GLN A 60 0.21 -18.06 -7.30
C GLN A 60 -1.22 -17.49 -7.28
N PRO A 61 -2.07 -17.78 -8.27
CA PRO A 61 -3.49 -17.41 -8.24
C PRO A 61 -4.21 -18.03 -7.04
N GLY A 62 -5.16 -17.30 -6.45
CA GLY A 62 -5.95 -17.69 -5.27
C GLY A 62 -7.46 -17.68 -5.49
N GLY A 63 -7.93 -17.58 -6.73
CA GLY A 63 -9.35 -17.44 -7.07
C GLY A 63 -9.82 -15.98 -7.07
N SER A 64 -11.06 -15.75 -7.48
CA SER A 64 -11.68 -14.42 -7.51
C SER A 64 -12.50 -14.14 -6.25
N VAL A 65 -12.73 -12.85 -5.97
CA VAL A 65 -13.63 -12.47 -4.87
C VAL A 65 -15.05 -12.99 -5.10
N ALA A 66 -15.53 -13.00 -6.35
CA ALA A 66 -16.85 -13.53 -6.70
C ALA A 66 -16.98 -15.03 -6.37
N GLU A 67 -15.95 -15.83 -6.65
CA GLU A 67 -15.93 -17.26 -6.28
C GLU A 67 -15.98 -17.45 -4.76
N LEU A 68 -15.21 -16.66 -4.01
CA LEU A 68 -15.20 -16.71 -2.54
C LEU A 68 -16.55 -16.28 -1.94
N CYS A 69 -17.23 -15.31 -2.55
CA CYS A 69 -18.60 -14.95 -2.17
C CYS A 69 -19.59 -16.10 -2.44
N ALA A 70 -19.51 -16.74 -3.61
CA ALA A 70 -20.39 -17.87 -3.97
C ALA A 70 -20.20 -19.08 -3.03
N GLN A 71 -19.00 -19.24 -2.47
CA GLN A 71 -18.67 -20.26 -1.48
C GLN A 71 -19.07 -19.87 -0.04
N GLY A 72 -19.61 -18.66 0.19
CA GLY A 72 -19.96 -18.16 1.51
C GLY A 72 -18.77 -17.77 2.39
N ALA A 73 -17.57 -17.66 1.81
CA ALA A 73 -16.36 -17.23 2.55
C ALA A 73 -16.27 -15.70 2.71
N LEU A 74 -16.98 -14.96 1.87
CA LEU A 74 -17.11 -13.50 1.92
C LEU A 74 -18.58 -13.08 1.80
N HIS A 75 -18.87 -11.88 2.31
CA HIS A 75 -20.18 -11.26 2.16
C HIS A 75 -20.54 -11.08 0.68
N PRO A 76 -21.77 -11.39 0.21
CA PRO A 76 -22.12 -11.36 -1.22
C PRO A 76 -21.77 -10.04 -1.94
N ARG A 77 -22.06 -8.89 -1.31
CA ARG A 77 -21.73 -7.55 -1.86
C ARG A 77 -20.23 -7.32 -2.11
N CYS A 78 -19.32 -8.12 -1.54
CA CYS A 78 -17.89 -8.00 -1.85
C CYS A 78 -17.58 -8.31 -3.32
N ALA A 79 -18.40 -9.10 -4.02
CA ALA A 79 -18.23 -9.37 -5.45
C ALA A 79 -18.41 -8.12 -6.32
N GLU A 80 -19.31 -7.22 -5.90
CA GLU A 80 -19.55 -5.93 -6.57
C GLU A 80 -18.46 -4.92 -6.24
N ILE A 81 -18.02 -4.88 -4.97
CA ILE A 81 -17.02 -3.93 -4.46
C ILE A 81 -15.62 -4.26 -5.00
N PHE A 82 -15.25 -5.54 -5.01
CA PHE A 82 -13.92 -6.01 -5.36
C PHE A 82 -13.98 -6.93 -6.58
N ASN A 83 -14.20 -6.36 -7.76
CA ASN A 83 -14.17 -7.12 -9.02
C ASN A 83 -12.73 -7.45 -9.45
N ILE A 84 -12.05 -8.32 -8.69
CA ILE A 84 -10.65 -8.68 -8.86
C ILE A 84 -10.40 -10.18 -8.62
N SER A 85 -9.30 -10.67 -9.20
CA SER A 85 -8.69 -11.94 -8.81
C SER A 85 -7.68 -11.72 -7.68
N LEU A 86 -7.66 -12.65 -6.73
CA LEU A 86 -6.72 -12.67 -5.62
C LEU A 86 -5.54 -13.59 -5.93
N TYR A 87 -4.42 -13.30 -5.28
CA TYR A 87 -3.33 -14.24 -5.13
C TYR A 87 -3.57 -15.15 -3.92
N ARG A 88 -2.89 -16.29 -3.89
CA ARG A 88 -3.01 -17.30 -2.85
C ARG A 88 -2.88 -16.73 -1.44
N HIS A 89 -1.90 -15.87 -1.18
CA HIS A 89 -1.71 -15.26 0.15
C HIS A 89 -2.86 -14.34 0.58
N GLN A 90 -3.58 -13.74 -0.38
CA GLN A 90 -4.76 -12.92 -0.10
C GLN A 90 -5.98 -13.80 0.20
N ALA A 91 -6.16 -14.91 -0.54
CA ALA A 91 -7.21 -15.88 -0.28
C ALA A 91 -7.01 -16.61 1.06
N GLU A 92 -5.77 -16.95 1.41
CA GLU A 92 -5.42 -17.50 2.73
C GLU A 92 -5.73 -16.51 3.85
N ALA A 93 -5.47 -15.22 3.65
CA ALA A 93 -5.84 -14.17 4.62
C ALA A 93 -7.36 -14.07 4.80
N VAL A 94 -8.15 -14.19 3.73
CA VAL A 94 -9.63 -14.26 3.81
C VAL A 94 -10.06 -15.46 4.65
N SER A 95 -9.49 -16.65 4.40
CA SER A 95 -9.81 -17.86 5.15
C SER A 95 -9.49 -17.71 6.65
N LEU A 96 -8.32 -17.18 6.99
CA LEU A 96 -7.91 -16.95 8.38
C LEU A 96 -8.81 -15.92 9.08
N ALA A 97 -9.15 -14.83 8.39
CA ALA A 97 -10.04 -13.80 8.92
C ALA A 97 -11.45 -14.34 9.17
N ASN A 98 -12.00 -15.14 8.24
CA ASN A 98 -13.33 -15.74 8.40
C ASN A 98 -13.38 -16.73 9.58
N ALA A 99 -12.25 -17.40 9.88
CA ALA A 99 -12.10 -18.22 11.07
C ALA A 99 -11.90 -17.40 12.38
N GLY A 100 -11.97 -16.07 12.33
CA GLY A 100 -11.77 -15.18 13.48
C GLY A 100 -10.33 -15.15 14.00
N ARG A 101 -9.34 -15.54 13.17
CA ARG A 101 -7.94 -15.65 13.58
C ARG A 101 -7.16 -14.38 13.27
N SER A 102 -6.27 -13.99 14.17
CA SER A 102 -5.23 -12.99 13.87
C SER A 102 -4.12 -13.60 13.01
N TYR A 103 -3.57 -12.81 12.08
CA TYR A 103 -2.51 -13.26 11.17
C TYR A 103 -1.52 -12.14 10.85
N VAL A 104 -0.31 -12.54 10.46
CA VAL A 104 0.76 -11.66 9.95
C VAL A 104 1.05 -12.06 8.51
N VAL A 105 1.08 -11.09 7.60
CA VAL A 105 1.35 -11.34 6.17
C VAL A 105 2.79 -10.98 5.84
N THR A 106 3.62 -11.99 5.57
CA THR A 106 5.02 -11.82 5.17
C THR A 106 5.20 -12.06 3.67
N THR A 107 5.15 -11.01 2.87
CA THR A 107 5.37 -11.06 1.41
C THR A 107 6.14 -9.83 0.92
N GLY A 108 6.76 -9.94 -0.26
CA GLY A 108 7.56 -8.85 -0.85
C GLY A 108 6.79 -7.55 -1.09
N THR A 109 7.50 -6.44 -1.24
CA THR A 109 6.91 -5.15 -1.60
C THR A 109 6.13 -5.26 -2.92
N GLY A 110 4.98 -4.60 -3.02
CA GLY A 110 4.12 -4.67 -4.21
C GLY A 110 3.30 -5.95 -4.39
N SER A 111 3.33 -6.89 -3.43
CA SER A 111 2.53 -8.13 -3.47
C SER A 111 1.01 -7.95 -3.28
N GLY A 112 0.53 -6.72 -3.07
CA GLY A 112 -0.87 -6.45 -2.76
C GLY A 112 -1.27 -6.86 -1.34
N LYS A 113 -0.39 -6.71 -0.34
CA LYS A 113 -0.71 -6.98 1.08
C LYS A 113 -1.96 -6.27 1.57
N SER A 114 -2.27 -5.09 1.04
CA SER A 114 -3.46 -4.32 1.43
C SER A 114 -4.76 -5.11 1.27
N LEU A 115 -4.87 -5.88 0.19
CA LEU A 115 -6.04 -6.73 -0.05
C LEU A 115 -6.17 -7.87 0.97
N CYS A 116 -5.08 -8.27 1.62
CA CYS A 116 -5.11 -9.32 2.65
C CYS A 116 -5.86 -8.87 3.90
N PHE A 117 -6.03 -7.57 4.14
CA PHE A 117 -6.84 -7.08 5.25
C PHE A 117 -8.07 -6.30 4.78
N PHE A 118 -8.03 -5.57 3.67
CA PHE A 118 -9.20 -4.80 3.21
C PHE A 118 -10.38 -5.66 2.78
N VAL A 119 -10.15 -6.74 2.03
CA VAL A 119 -11.22 -7.63 1.56
C VAL A 119 -11.95 -8.29 2.74
N PRO A 120 -11.27 -9.01 3.65
CA PRO A 120 -11.97 -9.62 4.78
C PRO A 120 -12.54 -8.58 5.76
N MET A 121 -11.89 -7.42 5.94
CA MET A 121 -12.40 -6.33 6.79
C MET A 121 -13.73 -5.79 6.26
N VAL A 122 -13.82 -5.47 4.96
CA VAL A 122 -15.08 -4.99 4.36
C VAL A 122 -16.16 -6.05 4.44
N SER A 123 -15.83 -7.32 4.18
CA SER A 123 -16.77 -8.44 4.33
C SER A 123 -17.34 -8.51 5.75
N ALA A 124 -16.48 -8.44 6.77
CA ALA A 124 -16.90 -8.47 8.18
C ALA A 124 -17.76 -7.26 8.54
N ILE A 125 -17.39 -6.06 8.09
CA ILE A 125 -18.16 -4.82 8.31
C ILE A 125 -19.58 -4.95 7.75
N LEU A 126 -19.72 -5.49 6.53
CA LEU A 126 -21.02 -5.65 5.90
C LEU A 126 -21.90 -6.64 6.67
N ALA A 127 -21.35 -7.82 7.00
CA ALA A 127 -22.06 -8.83 7.78
C ALA A 127 -22.46 -8.32 9.17
N GLU A 128 -21.60 -7.52 9.83
CA GLU A 128 -21.96 -6.90 11.10
C GLU A 128 -23.06 -5.85 10.97
N LYS A 129 -23.05 -5.03 9.90
CA LYS A 129 -24.10 -4.01 9.67
C LYS A 129 -25.47 -4.64 9.45
N GLU A 130 -25.53 -5.82 8.81
CA GLU A 130 -26.79 -6.56 8.66
C GLU A 130 -27.32 -7.08 9.99
N ARG A 131 -26.43 -7.47 10.92
CA ARG A 131 -26.80 -7.94 12.26
C ARG A 131 -27.14 -6.82 13.22
N ASP A 132 -26.40 -5.71 13.13
CA ASP A 132 -26.51 -4.56 14.01
C ASP A 132 -26.29 -3.30 13.17
N PRO A 133 -27.37 -2.60 12.77
CA PRO A 133 -27.28 -1.41 11.94
C PRO A 133 -26.82 -0.16 12.72
N THR A 134 -26.56 -0.27 14.04
CA THR A 134 -26.16 0.88 14.85
C THR A 134 -24.92 1.57 14.26
N PRO A 135 -24.99 2.89 14.04
CA PRO A 135 -23.87 3.70 13.61
C PRO A 135 -22.66 3.60 14.55
N ARG A 136 -21.54 3.04 14.07
CA ARG A 136 -20.26 2.98 14.80
C ARG A 136 -19.06 2.73 13.89
N THR A 137 -17.88 3.09 14.36
CA THR A 137 -16.62 2.64 13.77
C THR A 137 -16.42 1.14 14.00
N ARG A 138 -16.20 0.40 12.91
CA ARG A 138 -16.04 -1.08 12.94
C ARG A 138 -14.62 -1.58 12.70
N ALA A 139 -13.75 -0.74 12.14
CA ALA A 139 -12.36 -1.08 11.90
C ALA A 139 -11.47 0.16 11.95
N ILE A 140 -10.22 -0.04 12.39
CA ILE A 140 -9.18 0.98 12.41
C ILE A 140 -7.97 0.40 11.67
N VAL A 141 -7.44 1.16 10.69
CA VAL A 141 -6.24 0.79 9.95
C VAL A 141 -5.16 1.83 10.25
N ILE A 142 -4.02 1.37 10.77
CA ILE A 142 -2.94 2.24 11.23
C ILE A 142 -1.77 2.14 10.25
N TYR A 143 -1.29 3.29 9.79
CA TYR A 143 -0.10 3.40 8.97
C TYR A 143 0.98 4.23 9.66
N PRO A 144 2.27 3.85 9.53
CA PRO A 144 3.37 4.57 10.18
C PRO A 144 3.67 5.93 9.56
N MET A 145 3.22 6.19 8.32
CA MET A 145 3.53 7.42 7.59
C MET A 145 2.30 7.97 6.86
N ASN A 146 2.12 9.29 6.88
CA ASN A 146 0.99 9.95 6.23
C ASN A 146 0.96 9.70 4.72
N ALA A 147 2.13 9.65 4.06
CA ALA A 147 2.22 9.33 2.64
C ALA A 147 1.61 7.96 2.32
N LEU A 148 1.84 6.96 3.19
CA LEU A 148 1.25 5.64 3.03
C LEU A 148 -0.26 5.70 3.30
N ALA A 149 -0.71 6.37 4.36
CA ALA A 149 -2.14 6.56 4.64
C ALA A 149 -2.87 7.21 3.45
N ASN A 150 -2.27 8.22 2.82
CA ASN A 150 -2.81 8.91 1.65
C ASN A 150 -2.92 7.99 0.43
N SER A 151 -1.89 7.17 0.17
CA SER A 151 -1.91 6.17 -0.90
C SER A 151 -3.02 5.14 -0.66
N GLN A 152 -3.15 4.64 0.57
CA GLN A 152 -4.13 3.59 0.89
C GLN A 152 -5.56 4.11 0.90
N ARG A 153 -5.78 5.39 1.27
CA ARG A 153 -7.08 6.06 1.10
C ARG A 153 -7.49 6.09 -0.37
N LYS A 154 -6.59 6.46 -1.27
CA LYS A 154 -6.85 6.44 -2.73
C LYS A 154 -7.13 5.04 -3.26
N GLU A 155 -6.45 4.01 -2.73
CA GLU A 155 -6.76 2.62 -3.10
C GLU A 155 -8.17 2.22 -2.65
N LEU A 156 -8.58 2.58 -1.43
CA LEU A 156 -9.95 2.33 -0.96
C LEU A 156 -11.00 3.08 -1.80
N GLU A 157 -10.73 4.31 -2.22
CA GLU A 157 -11.61 5.08 -3.11
C GLU A 157 -11.89 4.35 -4.44
N LYS A 158 -10.97 3.52 -4.94
CA LYS A 158 -11.21 2.75 -6.18
C LYS A 158 -12.28 1.67 -6.03
N TYR A 159 -12.42 1.12 -4.81
CA TYR A 159 -13.34 0.02 -4.53
C TYR A 159 -14.62 0.49 -3.84
N LEU A 160 -14.51 1.47 -2.96
CA LEU A 160 -15.58 1.99 -2.10
C LEU A 160 -15.96 3.44 -2.45
N GLY A 161 -15.40 4.00 -3.53
CA GLY A 161 -15.77 5.32 -4.03
C GLY A 161 -17.20 5.37 -4.57
N GLY A 162 -17.75 6.57 -4.67
CA GLY A 162 -19.16 6.82 -5.01
C GLY A 162 -19.78 7.86 -4.08
N ASP A 163 -21.06 8.22 -4.29
CA ASP A 163 -21.79 9.10 -3.38
C ASP A 163 -21.93 8.46 -1.99
N ASP A 164 -21.75 9.24 -0.92
CA ASP A 164 -21.79 8.75 0.47
C ASP A 164 -23.13 8.06 0.82
N THR A 165 -24.21 8.41 0.13
CA THR A 165 -25.54 7.80 0.29
C THR A 165 -25.64 6.39 -0.31
N GLN A 166 -24.71 6.00 -1.20
CA GLN A 166 -24.67 4.70 -1.88
C GLN A 166 -23.53 3.80 -1.38
N ARG A 167 -22.60 4.34 -0.58
CA ARG A 167 -21.44 3.59 -0.08
C ARG A 167 -21.86 2.50 0.90
N ALA A 168 -21.54 1.25 0.57
CA ALA A 168 -21.77 0.10 1.44
C ALA A 168 -20.98 0.23 2.77
N VAL A 169 -19.78 0.81 2.69
CA VAL A 169 -18.88 1.09 3.81
C VAL A 169 -18.30 2.50 3.65
N THR A 170 -18.37 3.32 4.69
CA THR A 170 -17.71 4.63 4.74
C THR A 170 -16.35 4.52 5.42
N PHE A 171 -15.43 5.41 5.05
CA PHE A 171 -14.09 5.48 5.62
C PHE A 171 -13.60 6.93 5.63
N GLU A 172 -12.79 7.27 6.62
CA GLU A 172 -12.15 8.58 6.77
C GLU A 172 -10.70 8.38 7.18
N ARG A 173 -9.89 9.41 6.96
CA ARG A 173 -8.50 9.46 7.36
C ARG A 173 -8.34 10.49 8.48
N TYR A 174 -7.52 10.14 9.46
CA TYR A 174 -7.19 11.01 10.59
C TYR A 174 -5.66 11.05 10.76
N THR A 175 -5.00 12.07 10.22
CA THR A 175 -3.57 12.32 10.44
C THR A 175 -3.29 13.75 10.86
N GLY A 176 -2.04 14.06 11.21
CA GLY A 176 -1.61 15.42 11.55
C GLY A 176 -1.45 16.38 10.37
N GLN A 177 -1.72 15.93 9.13
CA GLN A 177 -1.65 16.79 7.93
C GLN A 177 -2.94 17.57 7.66
N GLU A 178 -4.06 17.06 8.19
CA GLU A 178 -5.38 17.67 8.09
C GLU A 178 -5.46 18.94 8.95
N SER A 179 -6.33 19.87 8.53
CA SER A 179 -6.59 21.07 9.33
C SER A 179 -7.15 20.69 10.72
N ALA A 180 -7.04 21.58 11.69
CA ALA A 180 -7.65 21.35 13.00
C ALA A 180 -9.17 21.10 12.89
N GLU A 181 -9.84 21.82 12.00
CA GLU A 181 -11.27 21.68 11.69
C GLU A 181 -11.59 20.32 11.07
N GLU A 182 -10.79 19.84 10.11
CA GLU A 182 -10.98 18.53 9.49
C GLU A 182 -10.80 17.40 10.50
N ARG A 183 -9.78 17.48 11.36
CA ARG A 183 -9.58 16.50 12.43
C ARG A 183 -10.74 16.52 13.42
N GLN A 184 -11.23 17.71 13.79
CA GLN A 184 -12.36 17.82 14.70
C GLN A 184 -13.65 17.28 14.06
N ARG A 185 -13.88 17.51 12.77
CA ARG A 185 -14.99 16.93 12.02
C ARG A 185 -14.95 15.41 12.04
N VAL A 186 -13.80 14.81 11.72
CA VAL A 186 -13.65 13.35 11.69
C VAL A 186 -13.76 12.74 13.10
N ALA A 187 -13.27 13.44 14.13
CA ALA A 187 -13.42 13.00 15.51
C ALA A 187 -14.88 13.10 16.02
N ALA A 188 -15.61 14.15 15.62
CA ALA A 188 -17.01 14.35 15.98
C ALA A 188 -17.95 13.42 15.19
N ASN A 189 -17.64 13.16 13.92
CA ASN A 189 -18.42 12.33 13.00
C ASN A 189 -17.53 11.24 12.39
N PRO A 190 -17.13 10.21 13.17
CA PRO A 190 -16.30 9.15 12.64
C PRO A 190 -17.08 8.28 11.64
N PRO A 191 -16.39 7.55 10.75
CA PRO A 191 -17.02 6.66 9.79
C PRO A 191 -17.97 5.68 10.45
N GLY A 192 -19.15 5.53 9.84
CA GLY A 192 -20.25 4.76 10.38
C GLY A 192 -21.32 5.60 11.07
N HIS A 193 -21.09 6.89 11.36
CA HIS A 193 -22.08 7.84 11.89
C HIS A 193 -22.78 8.63 10.77
N PRO A 194 -24.12 8.88 10.85
CA PRO A 194 -24.82 9.69 9.85
C PRO A 194 -24.35 11.15 9.89
N ALA A 195 -24.15 11.76 8.72
CA ALA A 195 -23.64 13.12 8.56
C ALA A 195 -24.64 14.25 8.95
N HIS A 196 -25.79 13.93 9.53
CA HIS A 196 -26.84 14.89 9.84
C HIS A 196 -27.03 15.04 11.35
N GLN A 197 -26.31 16.00 11.96
CA GLN A 197 -26.70 16.64 13.24
C GLN A 197 -25.85 17.88 13.62
N LEU A 198 -25.33 18.65 12.65
CA LEU A 198 -24.58 19.90 12.95
C LEU A 198 -25.26 21.20 12.48
N HIS A 199 -26.49 21.12 11.99
CA HIS A 199 -27.34 22.29 11.77
C HIS A 199 -28.68 22.02 12.46
N ASP A 200 -28.78 22.37 13.74
CA ASP A 200 -29.98 22.81 14.45
C ASP A 200 -29.70 22.83 15.97
N ALA A 201 -29.10 23.93 16.43
CA ALA A 201 -29.23 24.49 17.78
C ALA A 201 -28.71 25.94 17.77
#